data_AF-A0A317KHF4-F1
#
_entry.id   AF-A0A317KHF4-F1
#
_cell.length_a   1.000
_cell.length_b   1.000
_cell.length_c   1.000
_cell.angle_alpha   90.00
_cell.angle_beta   90.00
_cell.angle_gamma   90.00
#
_symmetry.space_group_name_H-M   'P 1'
#
loop_
_entity.id
_entity.type
_entity.pdbx_description
1 polymer ?
#
loop_
_entity_poly.entity_id
_entity_poly.type
_entity_poly.pdbx_seq_one_letter_code
_entity_poly.pdbx_strand_id
1 'polypeptide(L)'
;MAALIVLKPGVDWTSTGGLFDWTLEFLMRRVPHRDVVDHLREIVDNNLGSFWLDDVPARYRAEILSRLRQELLAAAERELPDTDQKPAALGHLRELVDAAGRVDSES
;
A
#
# COMPACT_ATOMS: atom_id res chain seq x y z
N MET A 1 13.23 6.33 8.52
CA MET A 1 12.06 7.22 8.72
C MET A 1 10.81 6.37 8.62
N ALA A 2 9.83 6.60 9.50
CA ALA A 2 8.55 5.90 9.45
C ALA A 2 7.65 6.56 8.41
N ALA A 3 6.89 5.77 7.68
CA ALA A 3 5.91 6.21 6.69
C ALA A 3 4.53 5.59 6.99
N LEU A 4 3.48 6.21 6.47
CA LEU A 4 2.10 5.95 6.88
C LEU A 4 1.17 5.72 5.68
N ILE A 5 0.38 4.66 5.70
CA ILE A 5 -0.78 4.47 4.82
C ILE A 5 -2.05 4.54 5.67
N VAL A 6 -2.94 5.48 5.38
CA VAL A 6 -4.25 5.62 6.02
C VAL A 6 -5.32 5.10 5.06
N LEU A 7 -5.93 3.95 5.37
CA LEU A 7 -6.97 3.35 4.52
C LEU A 7 -8.37 3.93 4.81
N LYS A 8 -8.60 4.32 6.06
CA LYS A 8 -9.71 5.17 6.53
C LYS A 8 -9.33 5.73 7.91
N PRO A 9 -10.06 6.73 8.44
CA PRO A 9 -9.82 7.18 9.81
C PRO A 9 -9.84 6.02 10.83
N GLY A 10 -8.74 5.86 11.58
CA GLY A 10 -8.57 4.77 12.56
C GLY A 10 -8.14 3.42 12.00
N VAL A 11 -7.93 3.30 10.69
CA VAL A 11 -7.32 2.13 10.05
C VAL A 11 -6.11 2.58 9.24
N ASP A 12 -4.98 2.59 9.93
CA ASP A 12 -3.68 2.94 9.38
C ASP A 12 -2.67 1.79 9.46
N TRP A 13 -1.61 1.93 8.68
CA TRP A 13 -0.48 1.04 8.63
C TRP A 13 0.81 1.86 8.57
N THR A 14 1.72 1.63 9.50
CA THR A 14 3.03 2.30 9.55
C THR A 14 4.13 1.34 9.14
N SER A 15 5.12 1.82 8.39
CA SER A 15 6.24 1.00 7.94
C SER A 15 7.53 1.79 7.76
N THR A 16 8.60 1.10 7.36
CA THR A 16 9.83 1.75 6.94
C THR A 16 9.65 2.39 5.56
N GLY A 17 10.38 3.47 5.27
CA GLY A 17 10.31 4.15 3.97
C GLY A 17 10.46 3.22 2.77
N GLY A 18 11.42 2.28 2.79
CA GLY A 18 11.60 1.35 1.67
C GLY A 18 10.41 0.41 1.44
N LEU A 19 9.74 -0.06 2.51
CA LEU A 19 8.56 -0.91 2.37
C LEU A 19 7.34 -0.11 1.93
N PHE A 20 7.24 1.14 2.39
CA PHE A 20 6.24 2.10 1.94
C PHE A 20 6.37 2.40 0.44
N ASP A 21 7.55 2.80 -0.02
CA ASP A 21 7.81 3.11 -1.43
C ASP A 21 7.51 1.90 -2.32
N TRP A 22 7.98 0.71 -1.94
CA TRP A 22 7.69 -0.53 -2.66
C TRP A 22 6.18 -0.81 -2.75
N THR A 23 5.42 -0.53 -1.68
CA THR A 23 3.97 -0.72 -1.65
C THR A 23 3.26 0.27 -2.59
N LEU A 24 3.69 1.53 -2.64
CA LEU A 24 3.12 2.50 -3.57
C LEU A 24 3.46 2.17 -5.03
N GLU A 25 4.68 1.73 -5.31
CA GLU A 25 5.07 1.24 -6.62
C GLU A 25 4.28 0.01 -7.07
N PHE A 26 4.02 -0.92 -6.15
CA PHE A 26 3.12 -2.05 -6.39
C PHE A 26 1.72 -1.56 -6.82
N LEU A 27 1.14 -0.60 -6.09
CA LEU A 27 -0.16 -0.03 -6.44
C LEU A 27 -0.14 0.67 -7.81
N MET A 28 0.90 1.45 -8.11
CA MET A 28 1.08 2.08 -9.42
C MET A 28 1.10 1.07 -10.57
N ARG A 29 1.67 -0.13 -10.35
CA ARG A 29 1.69 -1.23 -11.34
C ARG A 29 0.36 -1.98 -11.47
N ARG A 30 -0.51 -1.93 -10.46
CA ARG A 30 -1.76 -2.73 -10.38
C ARG A 30 -3.03 -1.93 -10.54
N VAL A 31 -2.97 -0.62 -10.38
CA VAL A 31 -4.07 0.31 -10.54
C VAL A 31 -3.64 1.39 -11.55
N PRO A 32 -3.54 1.06 -12.85
CA PRO A 32 -2.92 1.93 -13.86
C PRO A 32 -3.85 3.06 -14.33
N HIS A 33 -4.62 3.65 -13.41
CA HIS A 33 -5.42 4.84 -13.67
C HIS A 33 -4.54 6.06 -13.51
N ARG A 34 -4.52 6.95 -14.50
CA ARG A 34 -3.64 8.12 -14.53
C ARG A 34 -3.72 8.95 -13.23
N ASP A 35 -4.93 9.25 -12.77
CA ASP A 35 -5.17 10.01 -11.55
C ASP A 35 -4.53 9.36 -10.30
N VAL A 36 -4.56 8.03 -10.22
CA VAL A 36 -3.98 7.26 -9.10
C VAL A 36 -2.45 7.26 -9.21
N VAL A 37 -1.93 6.94 -10.40
CA VAL A 37 -0.48 6.84 -10.63
C VAL A 37 0.20 8.17 -10.44
N ASP A 38 -0.38 9.27 -10.92
CA ASP A 38 0.21 10.61 -10.78
C ASP A 38 0.28 11.02 -9.30
N HIS A 39 -0.77 10.74 -8.52
CA HIS A 39 -0.80 11.02 -7.08
C HIS A 39 0.21 10.17 -6.29
N LEU A 40 0.26 8.86 -6.54
CA LEU A 40 1.23 7.97 -5.87
C LEU A 40 2.67 8.31 -6.23
N ARG A 41 2.91 8.70 -7.49
CA ARG A 41 4.23 9.16 -7.94
C ARG A 41 4.64 10.45 -7.23
N GLU A 42 3.73 11.41 -7.07
CA GLU A 42 4.01 12.65 -6.33
C GLU A 42 4.46 12.37 -4.89
N ILE A 43 3.85 11.39 -4.21
CA ILE A 43 4.20 10.99 -2.85
C ILE A 43 5.63 10.44 -2.79
N VAL A 44 5.99 9.55 -3.72
CA VAL A 44 7.32 8.93 -3.80
C VAL A 44 8.38 9.95 -4.20
N ASP A 45 8.14 10.70 -5.28
CA ASP A 45 9.10 11.66 -5.84
C ASP A 45 9.42 12.81 -4.87
N ASN A 46 8.43 13.23 -4.06
CA ASN A 46 8.61 14.28 -3.06
C ASN A 46 8.89 13.76 -1.64
N ASN A 47 8.99 12.43 -1.46
CA ASN A 47 9.23 11.78 -0.16
C ASN A 47 8.25 12.26 0.94
N LEU A 48 6.95 12.34 0.62
CA LEU A 48 5.92 12.88 1.52
C LEU A 48 5.65 11.98 2.74
N GLY A 49 6.08 10.71 2.69
CA GLY A 49 6.03 9.76 3.81
C GLY A 49 4.63 9.39 4.28
N SER A 50 3.58 9.81 3.57
CA SER A 50 2.20 9.45 3.90
C SER A 50 1.34 9.34 2.65
N PHE A 51 0.43 8.37 2.66
CA PHE A 51 -0.59 8.14 1.65
C PHE A 51 -1.95 7.98 2.32
N TRP A 52 -2.94 8.74 1.87
CA TRP A 52 -4.31 8.67 2.37
C TRP A 52 -5.21 8.15 1.26
N LEU A 53 -5.91 7.04 1.50
CA LEU A 53 -6.83 6.48 0.51
C LEU A 53 -7.96 7.46 0.15
N ASP A 54 -8.30 8.35 1.07
CA ASP A 54 -9.31 9.38 0.86
C ASP A 54 -8.89 10.49 -0.12
N ASP A 55 -7.60 10.65 -0.40
CA ASP A 55 -7.10 11.57 -1.44
C ASP A 55 -7.27 10.99 -2.85
N VAL A 56 -7.52 9.68 -2.95
CA VAL A 56 -7.82 9.02 -4.22
C VAL A 56 -9.31 9.18 -4.57
N PRO A 57 -9.68 9.40 -5.84
CA PRO A 57 -11.08 9.40 -6.26
C PRO A 57 -11.83 8.13 -5.82
N ALA A 58 -13.01 8.29 -5.23
CA ALA A 58 -13.78 7.20 -4.60
C ALA A 58 -13.98 5.98 -5.52
N ARG A 59 -14.13 6.20 -6.83
CA ARG A 59 -14.27 5.15 -7.86
C ARG A 59 -13.11 4.17 -7.94
N TYR A 60 -11.92 4.53 -7.43
CA TYR A 60 -10.72 3.68 -7.47
C TYR A 60 -10.36 3.05 -6.12
N ARG A 61 -10.97 3.51 -5.01
CA ARG A 61 -10.60 3.06 -3.65
C ARG A 61 -10.87 1.57 -3.45
N ALA A 62 -12.02 1.09 -3.91
CA ALA A 62 -12.36 -0.33 -3.86
C ALA A 62 -11.38 -1.20 -4.65
N GLU A 63 -10.91 -0.71 -5.81
CA GLU A 63 -9.89 -1.41 -6.59
C GLU A 63 -8.56 -1.48 -5.83
N ILE A 64 -8.08 -0.36 -5.27
CA ILE A 64 -6.85 -0.32 -4.45
C ILE A 64 -6.92 -1.33 -3.31
N LEU A 65 -8.00 -1.31 -2.52
CA LEU A 65 -8.20 -2.23 -1.40
C LEU A 65 -8.22 -3.70 -1.88
N SER A 66 -8.87 -3.97 -3.02
CA SER A 66 -8.88 -5.28 -3.64
C SER A 66 -7.46 -5.75 -4.03
N ARG A 67 -6.66 -4.90 -4.68
CA ARG A 67 -5.27 -5.22 -5.06
C ARG A 67 -4.40 -5.50 -3.85
N LEU A 68 -4.52 -4.70 -2.80
CA LEU A 68 -3.80 -4.93 -1.54
C LEU A 68 -4.11 -6.34 -1.01
N ARG A 69 -5.39 -6.71 -0.90
CA ARG A 69 -5.76 -8.00 -0.32
C ARG A 69 -5.41 -9.21 -1.18
N GLN A 70 -5.56 -9.10 -2.49
CA GLN A 70 -5.47 -10.25 -3.39
C GLN A 70 -4.06 -10.50 -3.90
N GLU A 71 -3.26 -9.45 -4.06
CA GLU A 71 -2.03 -9.54 -4.85
C GLU A 71 -0.76 -9.11 -4.09
N LEU A 72 -0.87 -8.28 -3.04
CA LEU A 72 0.29 -7.66 -2.39
C LEU A 72 1.31 -8.67 -1.89
N LEU A 73 0.87 -9.70 -1.16
CA LEU A 73 1.77 -10.68 -0.55
C LEU A 73 2.43 -11.58 -1.60
N ALA A 74 1.67 -12.03 -2.59
CA ALA A 74 2.22 -12.84 -3.68
C ALA A 74 3.23 -12.05 -4.52
N ALA A 75 2.99 -10.76 -4.74
CA ALA A 75 3.95 -9.88 -5.39
C ALA A 75 5.20 -9.70 -4.52
N ALA A 76 5.06 -9.45 -3.23
CA ALA A 76 6.16 -9.27 -2.30
C ALA A 76 7.05 -10.51 -2.17
N GLU A 77 6.44 -11.70 -2.09
CA GLU A 77 7.16 -12.97 -2.06
C GLU A 77 8.05 -13.16 -3.29
N ARG A 78 7.63 -12.66 -4.45
CA ARG A 78 8.37 -12.76 -5.72
C ARG A 78 9.39 -11.66 -5.93
N GLU A 79 9.06 -10.43 -5.53
CA GLU A 79 9.79 -9.22 -5.92
C GLU A 79 10.75 -8.73 -4.82
N LEU A 80 10.45 -8.99 -3.55
CA LEU A 80 11.36 -8.58 -2.47
C LEU A 80 12.67 -9.40 -2.51
N PRO A 81 13.82 -8.75 -2.27
CA PRO A 81 15.11 -9.41 -2.22
C PRO A 81 15.12 -10.58 -1.25
N ASP A 82 15.76 -11.68 -1.65
CA ASP A 82 15.87 -12.87 -0.81
C ASP A 82 16.98 -12.68 0.24
N THR A 83 16.59 -12.08 1.36
CA THR A 83 17.46 -11.79 2.52
C THR A 83 16.79 -12.27 3.80
N ASP A 84 17.55 -12.35 4.89
CA ASP A 84 17.03 -12.71 6.22
C ASP A 84 15.92 -11.76 6.72
N GLN A 85 15.76 -10.59 6.10
CA GLN A 85 14.73 -9.60 6.43
C GLN A 85 13.40 -9.87 5.71
N LYS A 86 13.39 -10.68 4.65
CA LYS A 86 12.19 -10.93 3.83
C LYS A 86 11.01 -11.48 4.64
N PRO A 87 11.17 -12.46 5.55
CA PRO A 87 10.05 -12.93 6.36
C PRO A 87 9.42 -11.83 7.21
N ALA A 88 10.23 -10.92 7.78
CA ALA A 88 9.74 -9.79 8.56
C ALA A 88 8.96 -8.79 7.69
N ALA A 89 9.48 -8.48 6.49
CA ALA A 89 8.78 -7.61 5.54
C ALA A 89 7.43 -8.21 5.10
N LEU A 90 7.36 -9.52 4.83
CA LEU A 90 6.12 -10.21 4.49
C LEU A 90 5.11 -10.21 5.65
N GLY A 91 5.58 -10.38 6.88
CA GLY A 91 4.76 -10.22 8.09
C GLY A 91 4.16 -8.82 8.18
N HIS A 92 4.97 -7.80 7.93
CA HIS A 92 4.51 -6.41 7.98
C HIS A 92 3.52 -6.08 6.86
N LEU A 93 3.69 -6.63 5.66
CA LEU A 93 2.72 -6.49 4.57
C LEU A 93 1.42 -7.26 4.83
N ARG A 94 1.46 -8.36 5.60
CA ARG A 94 0.25 -9.07 6.04
C ARG A 94 -0.63 -8.17 6.90
N GLU A 95 -0.02 -7.37 7.78
CA GLU A 95 -0.77 -6.40 8.59
C GLU A 95 -1.51 -5.37 7.73
N LEU A 96 -0.91 -4.94 6.61
CA LEU A 96 -1.59 -4.06 5.65
C LEU A 96 -2.76 -4.75 4.95
N VAL A 97 -2.60 -6.03 4.56
CA VAL A 97 -3.69 -6.85 3.99
C VAL A 97 -4.85 -6.97 4.98
N ASP A 98 -4.56 -7.27 6.24
CA ASP A 98 -5.56 -7.41 7.28
C ASP A 98 -6.26 -6.07 7.57
N ALA A 99 -5.50 -4.96 7.59
CA ALA A 99 -6.06 -3.61 7.67
C ALA A 99 -7.01 -3.31 6.51
N ALA A 100 -6.65 -3.65 5.27
CA ALA A 100 -7.52 -3.50 4.11
C ALA A 100 -8.78 -4.39 4.17
N GLY A 101 -8.73 -5.53 4.86
CA GLY A 101 -9.91 -6.36 5.15
C GLY A 101 -10.91 -5.72 6.12
N ARG A 102 -10.40 -4.96 7.10
CA ARG A 102 -11.23 -4.20 8.08
C ARG A 102 -11.97 -3.02 7.46
N VAL A 103 -11.52 -2.51 6.31
CA VAL A 103 -12.23 -1.44 5.60
C VAL A 103 -13.52 -1.95 4.95
N ASP A 104 -13.44 -3.08 4.26
CA ASP A 104 -14.57 -3.67 3.52
C ASP A 104 -15.62 -4.31 4.44
N SER A 105 -15.21 -4.85 5.59
CA SER A 105 -16.14 -5.52 6.51
C SER A 105 -17.13 -4.56 7.19
N GLU A 106 -16.89 -3.26 7.08
CA GLU A 106 -17.72 -2.18 7.63
C GLU A 106 -18.39 -1.32 6.55
N SER A 107 -18.20 -1.65 5.26
CA SER A 107 -18.77 -0.95 4.10
C SER A 107 -19.99 -1.68 3.54
#